data_AF-A0AB38ZC71-F1
#
_entry.id   AF-A0AB38ZC71-F1
#
_cell.length_a   1.000
_cell.length_b   1.000
_cell.length_c   1.000
_cell.angle_alpha   90.00
_cell.angle_beta   90.00
_cell.angle_gamma   90.00
#
_symmetry.space_group_name_H-M   'P 1'
#
loop_
_entity.id
_entity.type
_entity.pdbx_description
1 polymer ?
#
loop_
_entity_poly.entity_id
_entity_poly.type
_entity_poly.pdbx_seq_one_letter_code
_entity_poly.pdbx_strand_id
1 'polypeptide(L)'
;MNYIDTPLHITQHKRFALRAHPNFCFAKTSFMLKPLYEIVDFWRKNDKYKKYKSITKTKGGKTMRKTIENLTRAFIGESQARNRYTFYSKIAKKEGFEQIAEIFLITAENEKEHASWLFKLINELKKKSKENLDEIKVEAVAPTILGTTAENLKAAIAGENYEYTKMYPEFADVAEKEGFPEIAKRLRAIAVAEQHHEERYKKLLKEVEAGTVFKKEKEVWWVCRECGYVYFGTMPPERCPSCDHGRSFYQIKCEEY
;
A
#
# COMPACT_ATOMS: atom_id res chain seq x y z
N MET A 1 13.80 50.28 38.28
CA MET A 1 12.74 49.89 37.33
C MET A 1 12.89 48.38 37.17
N ASN A 2 12.08 47.62 37.90
CA ASN A 2 12.10 46.15 37.93
C ASN A 2 11.37 45.59 36.70
N TYR A 3 11.68 44.33 36.36
CA TYR A 3 10.92 43.26 35.68
C TYR A 3 11.90 42.46 34.79
N ILE A 4 12.58 41.45 35.34
CA ILE A 4 12.16 40.05 35.63
C ILE A 4 12.28 39.16 34.38
N ASP A 5 13.25 38.25 34.47
CA ASP A 5 13.40 37.02 33.69
C ASP A 5 12.11 36.20 33.60
N THR A 6 11.79 35.68 32.41
CA THR A 6 10.96 34.47 32.28
C THR A 6 11.54 33.53 31.20
N PRO A 7 11.66 32.22 31.50
CA PRO A 7 12.29 31.23 30.62
C PRO A 7 11.33 30.71 29.54
N LEU A 8 11.91 30.37 28.38
CA LEU A 8 11.23 29.69 27.27
C LEU A 8 10.63 28.37 27.74
N HIS A 9 9.30 28.28 27.71
CA HIS A 9 8.56 27.04 27.92
C HIS A 9 8.82 26.06 26.76
N ILE A 10 9.51 24.97 27.08
CA ILE A 10 9.57 23.76 26.24
C ILE A 10 8.15 23.20 26.17
N THR A 11 7.50 23.32 25.01
CA THR A 11 6.21 22.68 24.76
C THR A 11 6.42 21.20 24.47
N GLN A 12 5.75 20.39 25.27
CA GLN A 12 5.77 18.94 25.23
C GLN A 12 5.41 18.43 23.82
N HIS A 13 6.29 17.60 23.27
CA HIS A 13 5.97 16.72 22.16
C HIS A 13 4.75 15.87 22.53
N LYS A 14 3.60 16.14 21.93
CA LYS A 14 2.49 15.19 21.88
C LYS A 14 3.00 13.95 21.18
N ARG A 15 3.33 12.92 21.96
CA ARG A 15 3.53 11.55 21.47
C ARG A 15 2.25 11.16 20.74
N PHE A 16 2.31 11.03 19.42
CA PHE A 16 1.35 10.21 18.70
C PHE A 16 1.50 8.81 19.26
N ALA A 17 0.56 8.41 20.13
CA ALA A 17 0.42 7.02 20.49
C ALA A 17 0.08 6.28 19.19
N LEU A 18 1.00 5.45 18.72
CA LEU A 18 0.72 4.41 17.76
C LEU A 18 -0.37 3.53 18.39
N ARG A 19 -1.65 3.82 18.07
CA ARG A 19 -2.73 2.89 18.35
C ARG A 19 -2.35 1.60 17.63
N ALA A 20 -2.25 0.50 18.37
CA ALA A 20 -2.10 -0.82 17.78
C ALA A 20 -3.24 -1.00 16.78
N HIS A 21 -2.90 -1.06 15.48
CA HIS A 21 -3.90 -1.11 14.41
C HIS A 21 -4.62 -2.47 14.48
N PRO A 22 -5.93 -2.53 14.74
CA PRO A 22 -6.68 -3.77 14.65
C PRO A 22 -6.75 -4.19 13.18
N ASN A 23 -6.42 -5.46 12.93
CA ASN A 23 -6.49 -6.10 11.62
C ASN A 23 -7.82 -5.81 10.92
N PHE A 24 -7.77 -5.19 9.73
CA PHE A 24 -8.96 -4.99 8.90
C PHE A 24 -9.39 -6.32 8.29
N CYS A 25 -10.52 -6.87 8.74
CA CYS A 25 -11.12 -8.03 8.08
C CYS A 25 -12.11 -7.61 7.02
N PHE A 26 -11.83 -8.04 5.81
CA PHE A 26 -12.86 -8.21 4.80
C PHE A 26 -13.62 -9.50 5.09
N ALA A 27 -14.95 -9.47 4.91
CA ALA A 27 -15.78 -10.66 5.02
C ALA A 27 -15.14 -11.82 4.24
N LYS A 28 -15.01 -12.98 4.90
CA LYS A 28 -14.47 -14.22 4.33
C LYS A 28 -15.33 -14.64 3.13
N THR A 29 -15.00 -14.16 1.93
CA THR A 29 -15.19 -14.97 0.73
C THR A 29 -14.05 -15.99 0.76
N SER A 30 -14.39 -17.25 1.04
CA SER A 30 -13.46 -18.38 0.98
C SER A 30 -12.89 -18.48 -0.44
N PHE A 31 -11.78 -17.79 -0.67
CA PHE A 31 -10.84 -18.15 -1.70
C PHE A 31 -9.61 -18.66 -0.96
N MET A 32 -9.30 -19.93 -1.18
CA MET A 32 -8.06 -20.52 -0.73
C MET A 32 -6.90 -19.65 -1.23
N LEU A 33 -6.35 -18.82 -0.35
CA LEU A 33 -5.03 -18.25 -0.56
C LEU A 33 -4.09 -19.44 -0.60
N LYS A 34 -3.71 -19.84 -1.82
CA LYS A 34 -2.65 -20.81 -2.01
C LYS A 34 -1.42 -20.26 -1.27
N PRO A 35 -0.79 -21.06 -0.40
CA PRO A 35 0.33 -20.59 0.41
C PRO A 35 1.40 -19.95 -0.48
N LEU A 36 2.08 -18.91 0.02
CA LEU A 36 3.09 -18.12 -0.70
C LEU A 36 4.15 -18.95 -1.48
N TYR A 37 4.36 -20.22 -1.12
CA TYR A 37 5.22 -21.14 -1.87
C TYR A 37 4.65 -21.50 -3.26
N GLU A 38 3.33 -21.59 -3.41
CA GLU A 38 2.67 -22.01 -4.66
C GLU A 38 2.59 -20.91 -5.71
N ILE A 39 2.61 -19.63 -5.33
CA ILE A 39 2.64 -18.52 -6.29
C ILE A 39 4.03 -18.42 -6.92
N VAL A 40 5.09 -18.52 -6.09
CA VAL A 40 6.47 -18.63 -6.59
C VAL A 40 6.63 -19.86 -7.47
N ASP A 41 5.99 -20.99 -7.10
CA ASP A 41 6.00 -22.21 -7.91
C ASP A 41 5.10 -22.16 -9.16
N PHE A 42 4.02 -21.38 -9.17
CA PHE A 42 3.16 -21.19 -10.35
C PHE A 42 3.96 -20.51 -11.47
N TRP A 43 4.78 -19.52 -11.13
CA TRP A 43 5.73 -18.92 -12.06
C TRP A 43 6.89 -19.86 -12.42
N ARG A 44 7.31 -20.73 -11.49
CA ARG A 44 8.38 -21.72 -11.72
C ARG A 44 7.97 -22.90 -12.64
N LYS A 45 6.68 -23.24 -12.68
CA LYS A 45 6.14 -24.41 -13.41
C LYS A 45 5.77 -24.14 -14.88
N ASN A 46 5.84 -22.90 -15.35
CA ASN A 46 5.71 -22.61 -16.79
C ASN A 46 6.96 -23.12 -17.54
N ASP A 47 6.74 -23.99 -18.53
CA ASP A 47 7.76 -24.79 -19.26
C ASP A 47 8.87 -23.99 -19.98
N LYS A 48 8.81 -22.65 -19.96
CA LYS A 48 9.90 -21.77 -20.41
C LYS A 48 11.12 -21.80 -19.48
N TYR A 49 10.99 -22.28 -18.24
CA TYR A 49 12.06 -22.26 -17.23
C TYR A 49 13.15 -23.33 -17.47
N LYS A 50 12.83 -24.48 -18.10
CA LYS A 50 13.79 -25.59 -18.27
C LYS A 50 14.86 -25.35 -19.34
N LYS A 51 14.59 -24.49 -20.34
CA LYS A 51 15.58 -24.17 -21.39
C LYS A 51 16.68 -23.21 -20.90
N TYR A 52 16.50 -22.56 -19.75
CA TYR A 52 17.37 -21.50 -19.24
C TYR A 52 18.66 -21.99 -18.57
N LYS A 53 18.76 -23.28 -18.21
CA LYS A 53 19.95 -23.86 -17.54
C LYS A 53 21.14 -24.14 -18.46
N SER A 54 21.03 -23.96 -19.77
CA SER A 54 22.08 -24.31 -20.73
C SER A 54 22.77 -23.13 -21.43
N ILE A 55 22.39 -21.89 -21.12
CA ILE A 55 22.98 -20.70 -21.75
C ILE A 55 23.42 -19.72 -20.67
N THR A 56 24.64 -19.85 -20.15
CA THR A 56 25.46 -18.70 -19.74
C THR A 56 26.94 -19.10 -19.62
N LYS A 57 27.57 -19.35 -20.76
CA LYS A 57 28.93 -18.85 -21.01
C LYS A 57 28.79 -17.80 -22.10
N THR A 58 28.62 -16.53 -21.74
CA THR A 58 28.75 -15.42 -22.67
C THR A 58 29.59 -14.32 -22.04
N LYS A 59 30.74 -14.11 -22.67
CA LYS A 59 31.63 -12.97 -22.53
C LYS A 59 30.86 -11.69 -22.91
N GLY A 60 30.98 -10.64 -22.10
CA GLY A 60 30.33 -9.35 -22.28
C GLY A 60 29.71 -8.88 -20.96
N GLY A 61 30.20 -7.79 -20.38
CA GLY A 61 29.77 -7.31 -19.07
C GLY A 61 28.25 -7.10 -19.02
N LYS A 62 27.55 -7.83 -18.14
CA LYS A 62 26.11 -7.62 -17.91
C LYS A 62 25.91 -6.19 -17.42
N THR A 63 25.26 -5.37 -18.25
CA THR A 63 24.88 -4.00 -17.88
C THR A 63 23.76 -4.06 -16.86
N MET A 64 23.90 -3.38 -15.71
CA MET A 64 22.88 -3.28 -14.65
C MET A 64 21.94 -2.08 -14.83
N ARG A 65 22.09 -1.39 -15.96
CA ARG A 65 21.51 -0.06 -16.20
C ARG A 65 19.99 -0.11 -16.25
N LYS A 66 19.40 -1.14 -16.89
CA LYS A 66 17.94 -1.20 -17.02
C LYS A 66 17.27 -1.50 -15.70
N THR A 67 17.87 -2.36 -14.85
CA THR A 67 17.39 -2.60 -13.49
C THR A 67 17.39 -1.30 -12.69
N ILE A 68 18.46 -0.51 -12.73
CA ILE A 68 18.50 0.75 -11.99
C ILE A 68 17.43 1.72 -12.51
N GLU A 69 17.27 1.90 -13.83
CA GLU A 69 16.20 2.74 -14.38
C GLU A 69 14.80 2.28 -13.94
N ASN A 70 14.54 0.97 -13.93
CA ASN A 70 13.26 0.41 -13.51
C ASN A 70 13.01 0.62 -12.01
N LEU A 71 14.03 0.44 -11.18
CA LEU A 71 13.95 0.77 -9.76
C LEU A 71 13.67 2.26 -9.55
N THR A 72 14.27 3.15 -10.36
CA THR A 72 14.00 4.60 -10.31
C THR A 72 12.55 4.91 -10.72
N ARG A 73 12.03 4.29 -11.79
CA ARG A 73 10.61 4.43 -12.19
C ARG A 73 9.67 3.99 -11.07
N ALA A 74 9.92 2.83 -10.47
CA ALA A 74 9.13 2.32 -9.36
C ALA A 74 9.21 3.29 -8.16
N PHE A 75 10.40 3.74 -7.76
CA PHE A 75 10.58 4.70 -6.67
C PHE A 75 9.77 5.99 -6.88
N ILE A 76 9.76 6.52 -8.11
CA ILE A 76 8.96 7.68 -8.46
C ILE A 76 7.45 7.36 -8.36
N GLY A 77 7.02 6.21 -8.89
CA GLY A 77 5.63 5.75 -8.81
C GLY A 77 5.12 5.64 -7.38
N GLU A 78 5.85 4.89 -6.54
CA GLU A 78 5.57 4.69 -5.11
C GLU A 78 5.52 6.01 -4.33
N SER A 79 6.47 6.91 -4.63
CA SER A 79 6.51 8.24 -4.00
C SER A 79 5.28 9.09 -4.35
N GLN A 80 4.77 8.96 -5.59
CA GLN A 80 3.54 9.61 -6.00
C GLN A 80 2.31 8.92 -5.37
N ALA A 81 2.26 7.58 -5.36
CA ALA A 81 1.17 6.79 -4.79
C ALA A 81 0.96 7.13 -3.31
N ARG A 82 2.02 7.13 -2.50
CA ARG A 82 2.01 7.58 -1.11
C ARG A 82 1.31 8.92 -0.92
N ASN A 83 1.67 9.92 -1.74
CA ASN A 83 1.09 11.26 -1.64
C ASN A 83 -0.39 11.26 -2.05
N ARG A 84 -0.74 10.61 -3.18
CA ARG A 84 -2.14 10.49 -3.62
C ARG A 84 -3.00 9.84 -2.55
N TYR A 85 -2.56 8.72 -1.97
CA TYR A 85 -3.32 8.02 -0.92
C TYR A 85 -3.46 8.84 0.36
N THR A 86 -2.43 9.62 0.72
CA THR A 86 -2.54 10.60 1.81
C THR A 86 -3.61 11.67 1.53
N PHE A 87 -3.75 12.12 0.28
CA PHE A 87 -4.78 13.07 -0.10
C PHE A 87 -6.17 12.44 -0.15
N TYR A 88 -6.28 11.22 -0.69
CA TYR A 88 -7.52 10.44 -0.73
C TYR A 88 -8.05 10.14 0.66
N SER A 89 -7.16 9.88 1.62
CA SER A 89 -7.52 9.75 3.04
C SER A 89 -8.25 10.98 3.57
N LYS A 90 -7.73 12.19 3.29
CA LYS A 90 -8.36 13.45 3.73
C LYS A 90 -9.75 13.63 3.13
N ILE A 91 -9.95 13.19 1.89
CA ILE A 91 -11.25 13.25 1.22
C ILE A 91 -12.22 12.24 1.84
N ALA A 92 -11.80 10.98 1.98
CA ALA A 92 -12.58 9.93 2.63
C ALA A 92 -13.05 10.34 4.03
N LYS A 93 -12.16 10.99 4.80
CA LYS A 93 -12.50 11.54 6.11
C LYS A 93 -13.58 12.63 6.03
N LYS A 94 -13.45 13.59 5.10
CA LYS A 94 -14.44 14.66 4.90
C LYS A 94 -15.81 14.12 4.48
N GLU A 95 -15.82 13.03 3.72
CA GLU A 95 -17.05 12.35 3.28
C GLU A 95 -17.64 11.41 4.36
N GLY A 96 -17.04 11.35 5.55
CA GLY A 96 -17.55 10.54 6.67
C GLY A 96 -17.12 9.07 6.65
N PHE A 97 -16.13 8.70 5.83
CA PHE A 97 -15.57 7.35 5.77
C PHE A 97 -14.27 7.23 6.57
N GLU A 98 -14.34 7.37 7.89
CA GLU A 98 -13.15 7.37 8.75
C GLU A 98 -12.34 6.06 8.65
N GLN A 99 -13.00 4.92 8.44
CA GLN A 99 -12.34 3.64 8.22
C GLN A 99 -11.54 3.61 6.91
N ILE A 100 -12.14 4.07 5.82
CA ILE A 100 -11.50 4.14 4.50
C ILE A 100 -10.33 5.13 4.52
N ALA A 101 -10.49 6.25 5.26
CA ALA A 101 -9.43 7.21 5.47
C ALA A 101 -8.20 6.60 6.16
N GLU A 102 -8.39 5.77 7.20
CA GLU A 102 -7.28 5.07 7.84
C GLU A 102 -6.64 4.05 6.89
N ILE A 103 -7.44 3.32 6.13
CA ILE A 103 -6.94 2.35 5.16
C ILE A 103 -6.04 3.01 4.12
N PHE A 104 -6.46 4.15 3.55
CA PHE A 104 -5.61 4.92 2.63
C PHE A 104 -4.29 5.35 3.28
N LEU A 105 -4.27 5.73 4.57
CA LEU A 105 -3.03 6.10 5.26
C LEU A 105 -2.12 4.90 5.50
N ILE A 106 -2.69 3.75 5.86
CA ILE A 106 -1.91 2.51 6.03
C ILE A 106 -1.25 2.14 4.70
N THR A 107 -2.01 2.15 3.60
CA THR A 107 -1.46 1.88 2.28
C THR A 107 -0.40 2.92 1.89
N ALA A 108 -0.63 4.21 2.15
CA ALA A 108 0.38 5.26 1.92
C ALA A 108 1.71 5.00 2.68
N GLU A 109 1.64 4.46 3.90
CA GLU A 109 2.84 4.08 4.64
C GLU A 109 3.47 2.77 4.14
N ASN A 110 2.70 1.86 3.52
CA ASN A 110 3.26 0.71 2.80
C ASN A 110 4.04 1.16 1.55
N GLU A 111 3.48 2.06 0.74
CA GLU A 111 4.15 2.67 -0.42
C GLU A 111 5.42 3.42 -0.02
N LYS A 112 5.43 4.04 1.18
CA LYS A 112 6.66 4.61 1.74
C LYS A 112 7.75 3.57 1.95
N GLU A 113 7.40 2.40 2.48
CA GLU A 113 8.35 1.31 2.72
C GLU A 113 8.80 0.66 1.40
N HIS A 114 7.92 0.54 0.40
CA HIS A 114 8.28 0.10 -0.95
C HIS A 114 9.29 1.08 -1.58
N ALA A 115 8.98 2.39 -1.60
CA ALA A 115 9.87 3.43 -2.08
C ALA A 115 11.24 3.41 -1.35
N SER A 116 11.23 3.26 -0.03
CA SER A 116 12.44 3.18 0.80
C SER A 116 13.34 2.01 0.39
N TRP A 117 12.76 0.83 0.16
CA TRP A 117 13.51 -0.34 -0.30
C TRP A 117 14.03 -0.19 -1.72
N LEU A 118 13.23 0.34 -2.64
CA LEU A 118 13.65 0.62 -4.02
C LEU A 118 14.83 1.59 -4.04
N PHE A 119 14.78 2.65 -3.24
CA PHE A 119 15.86 3.63 -3.13
C PHE A 119 17.15 3.04 -2.55
N LYS A 120 17.04 2.13 -1.56
CA LYS A 120 18.20 1.37 -1.06
C LYS A 120 18.82 0.51 -2.14
N LEU A 121 18.01 -0.23 -2.91
CA LEU A 121 18.48 -1.08 -4.01
C LEU A 121 19.19 -0.28 -5.11
N ILE A 122 18.67 0.90 -5.47
CA ILE A 122 19.33 1.82 -6.40
C ILE A 122 20.73 2.15 -5.88
N ASN A 123 20.85 2.56 -4.61
CA ASN A 123 22.14 2.93 -4.02
C ASN A 123 23.12 1.74 -3.89
N GLU A 124 22.62 0.53 -3.62
CA GLU A 124 23.44 -0.68 -3.62
C GLU A 124 24.01 -0.98 -5.01
N LEU A 125 23.20 -0.86 -6.06
CA LEU A 125 23.65 -1.03 -7.44
C LEU A 125 24.60 0.10 -7.88
N LYS A 126 24.34 1.35 -7.48
CA LYS A 126 25.25 2.48 -7.71
C LYS A 126 26.65 2.20 -7.18
N LYS A 127 26.78 1.70 -5.95
CA LYS A 127 28.08 1.35 -5.34
C LYS A 127 28.83 0.24 -6.07
N LYS A 128 28.09 -0.66 -6.72
CA LYS A 128 28.67 -1.75 -7.53
C LYS A 128 29.00 -1.30 -8.96
N SER A 129 28.39 -0.20 -9.41
CA SER A 129 28.68 0.43 -10.69
C SER A 129 30.00 1.20 -10.63
N LYS A 130 30.69 1.27 -11.77
CA LYS A 130 31.84 2.17 -11.97
C LYS A 130 31.43 3.51 -12.60
N GLU A 131 30.13 3.69 -12.86
CA GLU A 131 29.56 4.89 -13.48
C GLU A 131 29.10 5.88 -12.41
N ASN A 132 29.21 7.18 -12.70
CA ASN A 132 28.52 8.20 -11.92
C ASN A 132 27.02 8.16 -12.24
N LEU A 133 26.22 7.79 -11.24
CA LEU A 133 24.77 7.60 -11.34
C LEU A 133 24.02 8.47 -10.32
N ASP A 134 24.47 9.70 -10.12
CA ASP A 134 23.83 10.66 -9.20
C ASP A 134 22.45 11.12 -9.68
N GLU A 135 22.25 11.16 -10.99
CA GLU A 135 20.95 11.41 -11.61
C GLU A 135 20.63 10.31 -12.62
N ILE A 136 19.39 9.86 -12.61
CA ILE A 136 18.89 8.86 -13.57
C ILE A 136 17.63 9.43 -14.21
N LYS A 137 17.72 9.67 -15.52
CA LYS A 137 16.61 10.21 -16.31
C LYS A 137 15.69 9.07 -16.73
N VAL A 138 14.45 9.13 -16.26
CA VAL A 138 13.38 8.21 -16.65
C VAL A 138 12.13 9.00 -16.94
N GLU A 139 11.32 8.51 -17.88
CA GLU A 139 9.97 9.00 -18.11
C GLU A 139 9.05 8.48 -17.00
N ALA A 140 8.17 9.35 -16.50
CA ALA A 140 7.19 9.04 -15.47
C ALA A 140 5.83 9.63 -15.82
N VAL A 141 4.78 8.83 -15.62
CA VAL A 141 3.38 9.27 -15.74
C VAL A 141 2.83 9.48 -14.35
N ALA A 142 2.13 10.61 -14.13
CA ALA A 142 1.53 10.95 -12.85
C ALA A 142 0.00 11.00 -12.98
N PRO A 143 -0.74 10.05 -12.35
CA PRO A 143 -2.18 10.17 -12.20
C PRO A 143 -2.56 11.44 -11.43
N THR A 144 -3.53 12.21 -11.96
CA THR A 144 -3.96 13.51 -11.40
C THR A 144 -5.36 13.49 -10.80
N ILE A 145 -6.00 12.33 -10.70
CA ILE A 145 -7.34 12.19 -10.13
C ILE A 145 -7.33 12.61 -8.66
N LEU A 146 -8.27 13.49 -8.31
CA LEU A 146 -8.57 13.94 -6.95
C LEU A 146 -10.07 14.25 -6.88
N GLY A 147 -10.88 13.20 -6.79
CA GLY A 147 -12.35 13.26 -6.82
C GLY A 147 -12.98 12.82 -5.51
N THR A 148 -14.19 12.29 -5.59
CA THR A 148 -14.91 11.64 -4.47
C THR A 148 -14.16 10.40 -3.95
N THR A 149 -14.52 9.87 -2.78
CA THR A 149 -13.94 8.61 -2.27
C THR A 149 -14.08 7.47 -3.27
N ALA A 150 -15.22 7.36 -3.96
CA ALA A 150 -15.43 6.33 -4.98
C ALA A 150 -14.49 6.48 -6.19
N GLU A 151 -14.33 7.71 -6.70
CA GLU A 151 -13.42 7.98 -7.83
C GLU A 151 -11.95 7.76 -7.44
N ASN A 152 -11.58 8.15 -6.22
CA ASN A 152 -10.23 7.94 -5.69
C ASN A 152 -9.92 6.45 -5.48
N LEU A 153 -10.90 5.66 -4.99
CA LEU A 153 -10.77 4.20 -4.90
C LEU A 153 -10.61 3.57 -6.28
N LYS A 154 -11.36 4.01 -7.30
CA LYS A 154 -11.20 3.54 -8.69
C LYS A 154 -9.80 3.85 -9.23
N ALA A 155 -9.32 5.06 -9.00
CA ALA A 155 -7.97 5.47 -9.41
C ALA A 155 -6.88 4.65 -8.71
N ALA A 156 -7.02 4.41 -7.40
CA ALA A 156 -6.10 3.56 -6.64
C ALA A 156 -6.12 2.12 -7.18
N ILE A 157 -7.30 1.50 -7.37
CA ILE A 157 -7.44 0.15 -7.95
C ILE A 157 -6.73 0.04 -9.31
N ALA A 158 -6.92 1.02 -10.19
CA ALA A 158 -6.26 1.02 -11.50
C ALA A 158 -4.73 1.11 -11.40
N GLY A 159 -4.23 1.94 -10.46
CA GLY A 159 -2.80 2.04 -10.15
C GLY A 159 -2.24 0.71 -9.64
N GLU A 160 -2.78 0.20 -8.54
CA GLU A 160 -2.35 -1.08 -7.94
C GLU A 160 -2.39 -2.22 -8.97
N ASN A 161 -3.46 -2.30 -9.76
CA ASN A 161 -3.60 -3.31 -10.81
C ASN A 161 -2.45 -3.28 -11.81
N TYR A 162 -2.14 -2.09 -12.33
CA TYR A 162 -1.04 -1.93 -13.26
C TYR A 162 0.30 -2.34 -12.63
N GLU A 163 0.49 -2.01 -11.36
CA GLU A 163 1.73 -2.27 -10.64
C GLU A 163 2.00 -3.77 -10.47
N TYR A 164 1.04 -4.54 -9.94
CA TYR A 164 1.26 -5.98 -9.73
C TYR A 164 1.07 -6.84 -10.98
N THR A 165 0.30 -6.41 -11.98
CA THR A 165 0.07 -7.23 -13.19
C THR A 165 1.05 -6.95 -14.32
N LYS A 166 1.64 -5.75 -14.36
CA LYS A 166 2.54 -5.30 -15.44
C LYS A 166 3.88 -4.84 -14.90
N MET A 167 3.90 -3.71 -14.18
CA MET A 167 5.13 -2.99 -13.87
C MET A 167 6.13 -3.84 -13.08
N TYR A 168 5.74 -4.35 -11.91
CA TYR A 168 6.64 -5.11 -11.05
C TYR A 168 7.08 -6.46 -11.65
N PRO A 169 6.19 -7.26 -12.27
CA PRO A 169 6.60 -8.45 -13.00
C PRO A 169 7.64 -8.15 -14.09
N GLU A 170 7.41 -7.14 -14.92
CA GLU A 170 8.33 -6.76 -16.00
C GLU A 170 9.68 -6.27 -15.44
N PHE A 171 9.66 -5.48 -14.36
CA PHE A 171 10.88 -5.00 -13.72
C PHE A 171 11.67 -6.14 -13.08
N ALA A 172 10.98 -7.11 -12.46
CA ALA A 172 11.60 -8.29 -11.89
C ALA A 172 12.27 -9.16 -12.97
N ASP A 173 11.60 -9.35 -14.11
CA ASP A 173 12.15 -10.12 -15.23
C ASP A 173 13.42 -9.48 -15.81
N VAL A 174 13.46 -8.15 -15.88
CA VAL A 174 14.68 -7.41 -16.26
C VAL A 174 15.79 -7.63 -15.24
N ALA A 175 15.50 -7.48 -13.95
CA ALA A 175 16.48 -7.70 -12.89
C ALA A 175 17.06 -9.13 -12.94
N GLU A 176 16.23 -10.15 -13.18
CA GLU A 176 16.67 -11.53 -13.31
C GLU A 176 17.56 -11.74 -14.54
N LYS A 177 17.20 -11.18 -15.69
CA LYS A 177 18.02 -11.21 -16.92
C LYS A 177 19.39 -10.56 -16.71
N GLU A 178 19.42 -9.41 -16.05
CA GLU A 178 20.65 -8.68 -15.71
C GLU A 178 21.44 -9.33 -14.56
N GLY A 179 20.96 -10.44 -13.97
CA GLY A 179 21.70 -11.23 -12.98
C GLY A 179 21.51 -10.79 -11.53
N PHE A 180 20.38 -10.15 -11.22
CA PHE A 180 19.98 -9.71 -9.88
C PHE A 180 18.75 -10.48 -9.36
N PRO A 181 18.85 -11.81 -9.14
CA PRO A 181 17.70 -12.63 -8.75
C PRO A 181 17.08 -12.21 -7.42
N GLU A 182 17.87 -11.70 -6.46
CA GLU A 182 17.34 -11.22 -5.18
C GLU A 182 16.55 -9.90 -5.33
N ILE A 183 16.93 -9.03 -6.27
CA ILE A 183 16.16 -7.82 -6.61
C ILE A 183 14.84 -8.24 -7.27
N ALA A 184 14.90 -9.17 -8.24
CA ALA A 184 13.71 -9.71 -8.89
C ALA A 184 12.73 -10.33 -7.88
N LYS A 185 13.24 -11.12 -6.94
CA LYS A 185 12.44 -11.71 -5.86
C LYS A 185 11.76 -10.64 -5.00
N ARG A 186 12.46 -9.57 -4.65
CA ARG A 186 11.88 -8.46 -3.87
C ARG A 186 10.81 -7.70 -4.66
N LEU A 187 11.05 -7.38 -5.93
CA LEU A 187 10.06 -6.72 -6.79
C LEU A 187 8.78 -7.57 -6.92
N ARG A 188 8.90 -8.90 -7.04
CA ARG A 188 7.74 -9.80 -7.02
C ARG A 188 7.04 -9.85 -5.67
N ALA A 189 7.78 -9.69 -4.56
CA ALA A 189 7.18 -9.63 -3.23
C ALA A 189 6.40 -8.32 -3.01
N ILE A 190 6.90 -7.19 -3.55
CA ILE A 190 6.18 -5.92 -3.57
C ILE A 190 4.88 -6.08 -4.37
N ALA A 191 4.92 -6.69 -5.56
CA ALA A 191 3.71 -6.99 -6.35
C ALA A 191 2.62 -7.76 -5.59
N VAL A 192 3.00 -8.65 -4.66
CA VAL A 192 2.03 -9.36 -3.80
C VAL A 192 1.34 -8.42 -2.81
N ALA A 193 2.05 -7.41 -2.30
CA ALA A 193 1.45 -6.38 -1.46
C ALA A 193 0.45 -5.53 -2.26
N GLU A 194 0.79 -5.14 -3.49
CA GLU A 194 -0.06 -4.24 -4.29
C GLU A 194 -1.35 -4.97 -4.72
N GLN A 195 -1.25 -6.27 -5.00
CA GLN A 195 -2.44 -7.11 -5.22
C GLN A 195 -3.38 -7.05 -4.01
N HIS A 196 -2.83 -7.16 -2.80
CA HIS A 196 -3.63 -7.07 -1.58
C HIS A 196 -4.23 -5.66 -1.36
N HIS A 197 -3.52 -4.59 -1.74
CA HIS A 197 -4.09 -3.24 -1.74
C HIS A 197 -5.27 -3.13 -2.71
N GLU A 198 -5.12 -3.63 -3.94
CA GLU A 198 -6.18 -3.63 -4.95
C GLU A 198 -7.43 -4.39 -4.46
N GLU A 199 -7.24 -5.60 -3.92
CA GLU A 199 -8.32 -6.43 -3.40
C GLU A 199 -9.09 -5.73 -2.27
N ARG A 200 -8.36 -5.05 -1.38
CA ARG A 200 -8.92 -4.23 -0.31
C ARG A 200 -9.73 -3.07 -0.88
N TYR A 201 -9.18 -2.30 -1.81
CA TYR A 201 -9.87 -1.16 -2.40
C TYR A 201 -11.10 -1.57 -3.20
N LYS A 202 -11.08 -2.68 -3.94
CA LYS A 202 -12.25 -3.22 -4.66
C LYS A 202 -13.42 -3.49 -3.73
N LYS A 203 -13.14 -4.07 -2.56
CA LYS A 203 -14.18 -4.37 -1.56
C LYS A 203 -14.75 -3.09 -0.95
N LEU A 204 -13.90 -2.12 -0.63
CA LEU A 204 -14.36 -0.81 -0.13
C LEU A 204 -15.18 -0.06 -1.17
N LEU A 205 -14.74 -0.05 -2.43
CA LEU A 205 -15.46 0.60 -3.53
C LEU A 205 -16.87 0.04 -3.67
N LYS A 206 -17.01 -1.29 -3.64
CA LYS A 206 -18.31 -1.95 -3.69
C LYS A 206 -19.25 -1.46 -2.56
N GLU A 207 -18.73 -1.30 -1.35
CA GLU A 207 -19.54 -0.83 -0.22
C GLU A 207 -19.90 0.66 -0.33
N VAL A 208 -18.98 1.48 -0.82
CA VAL A 208 -19.21 2.91 -1.05
C VAL A 208 -20.28 3.11 -2.12
N GLU A 209 -20.16 2.45 -3.28
CA GLU A 209 -21.11 2.56 -4.38
C GLU A 209 -22.50 2.01 -4.03
N ALA A 210 -22.56 0.94 -3.21
CA ALA A 210 -23.82 0.38 -2.75
C ALA A 210 -24.45 1.14 -1.57
N GLY A 211 -23.75 2.10 -0.96
CA GLY A 211 -24.21 2.79 0.26
C GLY A 211 -24.28 1.86 1.49
N THR A 212 -23.50 0.78 1.51
CA THR A 212 -23.55 -0.28 2.54
C THR A 212 -22.37 -0.24 3.52
N VAL A 213 -21.60 0.86 3.54
CA VAL A 213 -20.47 1.01 4.48
C VAL A 213 -20.94 0.87 5.94
N PHE A 214 -22.08 1.50 6.28
CA PHE A 214 -22.67 1.47 7.62
C PHE A 214 -23.99 0.69 7.69
N LYS A 215 -24.34 -0.10 6.67
CA LYS A 215 -25.59 -0.87 6.63
C LYS A 215 -25.34 -2.24 6.02
N LYS A 216 -25.76 -3.29 6.71
CA LYS A 216 -25.68 -4.69 6.25
C LYS A 216 -27.07 -5.32 6.19
N GLU A 217 -27.21 -6.35 5.37
CA GLU A 217 -28.47 -7.10 5.21
C GLU A 217 -28.82 -7.91 6.46
N LYS A 218 -27.80 -8.45 7.14
CA LYS A 218 -27.93 -9.21 8.38
C LYS A 218 -27.29 -8.43 9.52
N GLU A 219 -27.74 -8.71 10.74
CA GLU A 219 -27.14 -8.12 11.93
C GLU A 219 -25.68 -8.54 12.07
N VAL A 220 -24.82 -7.56 12.35
CA VAL A 220 -23.40 -7.76 12.58
C VAL A 220 -22.99 -7.03 13.84
N TRP A 221 -21.83 -7.39 14.37
CA TRP A 221 -21.19 -6.63 15.42
C TRP A 221 -20.45 -5.44 14.81
N TRP A 222 -20.84 -4.25 15.24
CA TRP A 222 -20.17 -2.98 14.96
C TRP A 222 -19.31 -2.58 16.15
N VAL A 223 -18.18 -1.92 15.90
CA VAL A 223 -17.31 -1.35 16.93
C VAL A 223 -16.99 0.10 16.59
N CYS A 224 -17.14 1.00 17.56
CA CYS A 224 -16.70 2.38 17.45
C CYS A 224 -15.17 2.45 17.56
N ARG A 225 -14.50 2.99 16.54
CA ARG A 225 -13.03 3.06 16.45
C ARG A 225 -12.38 4.01 17.45
N GLU A 226 -13.15 4.92 18.04
CA GLU A 226 -12.61 5.89 19.01
C GLU A 226 -12.60 5.40 20.44
N CYS A 227 -13.63 4.66 20.85
CA CYS A 227 -13.80 4.25 22.26
C CYS A 227 -13.99 2.75 22.47
N GLY A 228 -14.15 1.96 21.40
CA GLY A 228 -14.37 0.52 21.49
C GLY A 228 -15.80 0.09 21.82
N TYR A 229 -16.77 1.01 21.92
CA TYR A 229 -18.17 0.63 22.13
C TYR A 229 -18.68 -0.29 21.02
N VAL A 230 -19.28 -1.41 21.41
CA VAL A 230 -19.79 -2.45 20.52
C VAL A 230 -21.31 -2.38 20.42
N TYR A 231 -21.84 -2.60 19.23
CA TYR A 231 -23.28 -2.60 18.94
C TYR A 231 -23.63 -3.76 18.00
N PHE A 232 -24.70 -4.51 18.30
CA PHE A 232 -25.21 -5.55 17.40
C PHE A 232 -26.44 -5.05 16.65
N GLY A 233 -26.42 -5.15 15.33
CA GLY A 233 -27.55 -4.76 14.48
C GLY A 233 -27.18 -4.63 13.02
N THR A 234 -28.16 -4.30 12.16
CA THR A 234 -27.94 -4.11 10.72
C THR A 234 -27.28 -2.77 10.38
N MET A 235 -27.37 -1.77 11.27
CA MET A 235 -26.80 -0.43 11.11
C MET A 235 -26.44 0.15 12.48
N PRO A 236 -25.24 0.73 12.69
CA PRO A 236 -24.86 1.30 13.97
C PRO A 236 -25.63 2.60 14.27
N PRO A 237 -25.73 3.00 15.55
CA PRO A 237 -26.43 4.22 15.94
C PRO A 237 -25.81 5.46 15.28
N GLU A 238 -26.62 6.51 15.13
CA GLU A 238 -26.16 7.77 14.51
C GLU A 238 -25.05 8.45 15.31
N ARG A 239 -25.13 8.35 16.64
CA ARG A 239 -24.10 8.79 17.58
C ARG A 239 -23.74 7.63 18.51
N CYS A 240 -22.46 7.51 18.82
CA CYS A 240 -21.98 6.52 19.76
C CYS A 240 -22.46 6.86 21.18
N PRO A 241 -23.20 5.98 21.88
CA PRO A 241 -23.70 6.27 23.23
C PRO A 241 -22.59 6.36 24.29
N SER A 242 -21.36 5.93 23.96
CA SER A 242 -20.22 6.00 24.87
C SER A 242 -19.39 7.27 24.72
N CYS A 243 -19.06 7.68 23.49
CA CYS A 243 -18.13 8.79 23.23
C CYS A 243 -18.71 9.92 22.36
N ASP A 244 -20.01 9.83 22.04
CA ASP A 244 -20.77 10.82 21.29
C ASP A 244 -20.28 11.11 19.85
N HIS A 245 -19.29 10.36 19.35
CA HIS A 245 -18.83 10.47 17.97
C HIS A 245 -19.88 9.94 16.99
N GLY A 246 -19.93 10.51 15.79
CA GLY A 246 -20.89 10.13 14.76
C GLY A 246 -20.70 8.71 14.21
N ARG A 247 -21.71 8.23 13.48
CA ARG A 247 -21.72 6.91 12.82
C ARG A 247 -20.47 6.64 11.97
N SER A 248 -19.87 7.69 11.41
CA SER A 248 -18.64 7.64 10.61
C SER A 248 -17.47 6.90 11.27
N PHE A 249 -17.45 6.83 12.61
CA PHE A 249 -16.40 6.16 13.38
C PHE A 249 -16.64 4.68 13.62
N TYR A 250 -17.79 4.13 13.21
CA TYR A 250 -18.05 2.70 13.34
C TYR A 250 -17.39 1.90 12.21
N GLN A 251 -16.97 0.68 12.54
CA GLN A 251 -16.59 -0.35 11.58
C GLN A 251 -17.19 -1.69 12.00
N ILE A 252 -17.16 -2.67 11.11
CA ILE A 252 -17.47 -4.06 11.50
C ILE A 252 -16.39 -4.52 12.49
N LYS A 253 -16.82 -5.10 13.61
CA LYS A 253 -15.93 -5.73 14.60
C LYS A 253 -15.28 -6.96 13.96
N CYS A 254 -13.95 -6.97 13.91
CA CYS A 254 -13.19 -8.16 13.58
C CYS A 254 -12.02 -8.33 14.53
N GLU A 255 -12.07 -9.40 15.33
CA GLU A 255 -11.06 -9.80 16.28
C GLU A 255 -10.94 -11.32 16.18
N GLU A 256 -9.82 -11.80 15.64
CA GLU A 256 -9.42 -13.21 15.66
C GLU A 256 -8.01 -13.22 16.29
N TYR A 257 -7.92 -13.61 17.57
CA TYR A 257 -6.69 -13.69 18.35
C TYR A 257 -6.51 -15.07 18.97
#